data_AF-A0A661R1T2-F1
#
_entry.id   AF-A0A661R1T2-F1
#
_cell.length_a   1.000
_cell.length_b   1.000
_cell.length_c   1.000
_cell.angle_alpha   90.00
_cell.angle_beta   90.00
_cell.angle_gamma   90.00
#
_symmetry.space_group_name_H-M   'P 1'
#
loop_
_entity.id
_entity.type
_entity.pdbx_description
1 polymer ?
#
loop_
_entity_poly.entity_id
_entity_poly.type
_entity_poly.pdbx_seq_one_letter_code
_entity_poly.pdbx_strand_id
1 'polypeptide(L)'
;VISAMGATSFIVFAMPKAVSARTRNVVGGHLVGLASGAVFYFAPLPYFVGYPLAVGLAVFLMVALDLEHPPAAGTALAVVVNEVSFDVFVAIVISAIVLSQLRYYLKNRLKDLV
;
A
#
# COMPACT_ATOMS: atom_id res chain seq x y z
N VAL A 1 8.31 -4.87 -0.66
CA VAL A 1 7.01 -5.51 -0.31
C VAL A 1 6.89 -5.78 1.19
N ILE A 2 7.83 -6.52 1.78
CA ILE A 2 7.79 -6.89 3.21
C ILE A 2 7.63 -5.68 4.13
N SER A 3 8.42 -4.62 3.93
CA SER A 3 8.32 -3.38 4.71
C SER A 3 6.94 -2.71 4.59
N ALA A 4 6.36 -2.66 3.38
CA ALA A 4 5.02 -2.12 3.17
C ALA A 4 3.97 -2.94 3.93
N MET A 5 3.99 -4.27 3.81
CA MET A 5 3.04 -5.15 4.52
C MET A 5 3.21 -5.08 6.04
N GLY A 6 4.45 -4.92 6.54
CA GLY A 6 4.73 -4.71 7.96
C GLY A 6 4.16 -3.38 8.49
N ALA A 7 4.25 -2.32 7.69
CA ALA A 7 3.62 -1.05 8.05
C ALA A 7 2.08 -1.12 7.96
N THR A 8 1.53 -1.84 6.98
CA THR A 8 0.09 -2.11 6.86
C THR A 8 -0.43 -2.88 8.07
N SER A 9 0.27 -3.94 8.48
CA SER A 9 -0.13 -4.72 9.66
C SER A 9 -0.08 -3.86 10.92
N PHE A 10 0.95 -3.02 11.08
CA PHE A 10 1.02 -2.06 12.18
C PHE A 10 -0.20 -1.13 12.19
N ILE A 11 -0.55 -0.47 11.07
CA ILE A 11 -1.73 0.41 11.01
C ILE A 11 -3.02 -0.35 11.33
N VAL A 12 -3.20 -1.53 10.74
CA VAL A 12 -4.39 -2.36 10.92
C VAL A 12 -4.61 -2.75 12.39
N PHE A 13 -3.54 -3.10 13.11
CA PHE A 13 -3.64 -3.59 14.48
C PHE A 13 -3.49 -2.51 15.55
N ALA A 14 -2.62 -1.51 15.33
CA ALA A 14 -2.35 -0.45 16.30
C ALA A 14 -3.32 0.72 16.20
N MET A 15 -3.87 0.98 15.00
CA MET A 15 -4.76 2.10 14.72
C MET A 15 -6.03 1.65 14.01
N PRO A 16 -6.79 0.68 14.56
CA PRO A 16 -7.87 0.01 13.86
C PRO A 16 -9.02 0.96 13.47
N LYS A 17 -9.22 2.12 14.11
CA LYS A 17 -10.29 3.06 13.72
C LYS A 17 -9.84 4.14 12.73
N ALA A 18 -8.55 4.24 12.42
CA ALA A 18 -8.03 5.21 11.47
C ALA A 18 -8.64 5.02 10.07
N VAL A 19 -8.78 6.12 9.32
CA VAL A 19 -9.25 6.10 7.92
C VAL A 19 -8.34 5.21 7.08
N SER A 20 -7.03 5.31 7.29
CA SER A 20 -6.02 4.51 6.58
C SER A 20 -6.07 3.01 6.87
N ALA A 21 -6.72 2.59 7.97
CA ALA A 21 -6.92 1.19 8.30
C ALA A 21 -8.18 0.61 7.64
N ARG A 22 -9.06 1.41 7.05
CA ARG A 22 -10.29 0.93 6.40
C ARG A 22 -9.93 -0.01 5.24
N THR A 23 -10.72 -1.06 5.05
CA THR A 23 -10.52 -2.05 3.98
C THR A 23 -10.39 -1.41 2.59
N ARG A 24 -11.24 -0.42 2.29
CA ARG A 24 -11.17 0.35 1.04
C ARG A 24 -9.79 1.00 0.86
N ASN A 25 -9.26 1.64 1.90
CA ASN A 25 -7.98 2.34 1.86
C ASN A 25 -6.80 1.37 1.80
N VAL A 26 -6.81 0.29 2.58
CA VAL A 26 -5.74 -0.73 2.55
C VAL A 26 -5.65 -1.36 1.16
N VAL A 27 -6.74 -1.91 0.64
CA VAL A 27 -6.74 -2.58 -0.68
C VAL A 27 -6.55 -1.56 -1.80
N GLY A 28 -7.33 -0.47 -1.80
CA GLY A 28 -7.26 0.55 -2.84
C GLY A 28 -5.93 1.27 -2.87
N GLY A 29 -5.35 1.59 -1.72
CA GLY A 29 -4.03 2.19 -1.62
C GLY A 29 -2.96 1.28 -2.21
N HIS A 30 -2.93 -0.01 -1.86
CA HIS A 30 -1.96 -0.94 -2.45
C HIS A 30 -2.15 -1.14 -3.96
N LEU A 31 -3.38 -1.11 -4.47
CA LEU A 31 -3.65 -1.14 -5.91
C LEU A 31 -3.13 0.13 -6.61
N VAL A 32 -3.34 1.31 -6.01
CA VAL A 32 -2.76 2.58 -6.50
C VAL A 32 -1.24 2.54 -6.47
N GLY A 33 -0.65 1.99 -5.40
CA GLY A 33 0.80 1.82 -5.27
C GLY A 33 1.36 0.88 -6.35
N LEU A 34 0.72 -0.28 -6.56
CA LEU A 34 1.07 -1.23 -7.62
C LEU A 34 0.99 -0.57 -9.00
N ALA A 35 -0.10 0.12 -9.30
CA ALA A 35 -0.29 0.79 -10.59
C ALA A 35 0.76 1.89 -10.82
N SER A 36 0.99 2.73 -9.81
CA SER A 36 1.97 3.82 -9.91
C SER A 36 3.39 3.28 -10.07
N GLY A 37 3.77 2.26 -9.30
CA GLY A 37 5.06 1.59 -9.44
C GLY A 37 5.23 0.96 -10.83
N ALA A 38 4.19 0.30 -11.35
CA ALA A 38 4.22 -0.33 -12.66
C ALA A 38 4.38 0.68 -13.81
N VAL A 39 3.69 1.83 -13.75
CA VAL A 39 3.84 2.91 -14.76
C VAL A 39 5.30 3.33 -14.89
N PHE A 40 5.99 3.55 -13.76
CA PHE A 40 7.38 4.00 -13.76
C PHE A 40 8.40 2.87 -13.93
N TYR A 41 8.02 1.62 -13.66
CA TYR A 41 8.85 0.46 -13.96
C TYR A 41 9.06 0.29 -15.48
N PHE A 42 8.01 0.50 -16.28
CA PHE A 42 8.11 0.44 -17.75
C PHE A 42 8.60 1.74 -18.38
N ALA A 43 8.82 2.80 -17.59
CA ALA A 43 9.33 4.07 -18.09
C ALA A 43 10.88 4.04 -18.12
N PRO A 44 11.53 4.42 -19.24
CA PRO A 44 12.99 4.45 -19.33
C PRO A 44 13.58 5.69 -18.64
N LEU A 45 13.39 5.79 -17.32
CA LEU A 45 13.86 6.90 -16.49
C LEU A 45 15.02 6.45 -15.58
N PRO A 46 15.99 7.34 -15.31
CA PRO A 46 17.00 7.07 -14.28
C PRO A 46 16.36 6.81 -12.92
N TYR A 47 16.92 5.90 -12.12
CA TYR A 47 16.34 5.50 -10.84
C TYR A 47 16.07 6.68 -9.88
N PHE A 48 16.95 7.69 -9.89
CA PHE A 48 16.82 8.89 -9.05
C PHE A 48 15.69 9.84 -9.49
N VAL A 49 15.10 9.61 -10.66
CA VAL A 49 13.91 10.31 -11.17
C VAL A 49 12.69 9.40 -11.10
N GLY A 50 12.81 8.16 -11.58
CA GLY A 50 11.70 7.20 -11.63
C GLY A 50 11.16 6.83 -10.24
N TYR A 51 12.03 6.60 -9.25
CA TYR A 51 11.58 6.15 -7.93
C TYR A 51 10.81 7.24 -7.16
N PRO A 52 11.30 8.49 -7.06
CA PRO A 52 10.54 9.57 -6.44
C PRO A 52 9.23 9.86 -7.17
N LEU A 53 9.20 9.78 -8.50
CA LEU A 53 7.97 9.98 -9.27
C LEU A 53 6.95 8.86 -9.03
N ALA A 54 7.37 7.60 -8.95
CA ALA A 54 6.48 6.48 -8.63
C ALA A 54 5.81 6.65 -7.26
N VAL A 55 6.61 7.03 -6.25
CA VAL A 55 6.12 7.28 -4.90
C VAL A 55 5.23 8.53 -4.86
N GLY A 56 5.65 9.62 -5.50
CA GLY A 56 4.90 10.87 -5.57
C GLY A 56 3.55 10.70 -6.26
N LEU A 57 3.51 9.98 -7.39
CA LEU A 57 2.26 9.66 -8.08
C LEU A 57 1.35 8.78 -7.22
N ALA A 58 1.90 7.76 -6.54
CA ALA A 58 1.11 6.91 -5.66
C ALA A 58 0.44 7.72 -4.54
N VAL A 59 1.19 8.60 -3.87
CA VAL A 59 0.65 9.46 -2.81
C VAL A 59 -0.37 10.44 -3.36
N PHE A 60 -0.07 11.09 -4.49
CA PHE A 60 -1.00 12.01 -5.15
C PHE A 60 -2.33 11.33 -5.49
N LEU A 61 -2.29 10.15 -6.13
CA LEU A 61 -3.48 9.40 -6.48
C LEU A 61 -4.25 8.88 -5.26
N MET A 62 -3.55 8.45 -4.21
CA MET A 62 -4.21 8.05 -2.96
C MET A 62 -5.00 9.21 -2.34
N VAL A 63 -4.44 10.42 -2.31
CA VAL A 63 -5.13 11.61 -1.81
C VAL A 63 -6.28 12.02 -2.74
N ALA A 64 -6.06 12.00 -4.06
CA ALA A 64 -7.08 12.38 -5.03
C ALA A 64 -8.29 11.43 -5.07
N LEU A 65 -8.12 10.17 -4.65
CA LEU A 65 -9.16 9.13 -4.70
C LEU A 65 -9.75 8.79 -3.32
N ASP A 66 -9.37 9.50 -2.25
CA ASP A 66 -9.68 9.16 -0.85
C ASP A 66 -9.32 7.70 -0.51
N LEU A 67 -8.12 7.27 -0.91
CA LEU A 67 -7.55 5.94 -0.70
C LEU A 67 -6.26 6.02 0.12
N GLU A 68 -6.19 6.93 1.09
CA GLU A 68 -4.96 7.19 1.85
C GLU A 68 -4.58 5.95 2.65
N HIS A 69 -3.50 5.29 2.23
CA HIS A 69 -2.87 4.21 2.97
C HIS A 69 -1.36 4.37 2.83
N PRO A 70 -0.71 5.16 3.71
CA PRO A 70 0.71 5.50 3.60
C PRO A 70 1.66 4.31 3.32
N PRO A 71 1.45 3.10 3.89
CA PRO A 71 2.27 1.92 3.56
C PRO A 71 2.31 1.57 2.06
N ALA A 72 1.27 1.91 1.29
CA ALA A 72 1.23 1.66 -0.14
C ALA A 72 2.21 2.52 -0.96
N ALA A 73 2.73 3.62 -0.41
CA ALA A 73 3.87 4.32 -1.00
C ALA A 73 5.11 3.41 -1.05
N GLY A 74 5.31 2.59 -0.01
CA GLY A 74 6.34 1.56 0.02
C GLY A 74 6.08 0.42 -0.97
N THR A 75 4.81 0.14 -1.30
CA THR A 75 4.45 -0.78 -2.40
C THR A 75 4.88 -0.21 -3.75
N ALA A 76 4.57 1.06 -4.04
CA ALA A 76 4.99 1.71 -5.28
C ALA A 76 6.51 1.67 -5.46
N LEU A 77 7.25 2.02 -4.40
CA LEU A 77 8.70 1.94 -4.39
C LEU A 77 9.21 0.51 -4.61
N ALA A 78 8.59 -0.48 -3.95
CA ALA A 78 9.00 -1.87 -4.09
C ALA A 78 8.85 -2.38 -5.54
N VAL A 79 7.78 -1.97 -6.22
CA VAL A 79 7.44 -2.39 -7.60
C VAL A 79 8.31 -1.69 -8.65
N VAL A 80 8.65 -0.42 -8.44
CA VAL A 80 9.55 0.28 -9.38
C VAL A 80 11.01 -0.20 -9.22
N VAL A 81 11.41 -0.63 -8.02
CA VAL A 81 12.75 -1.16 -7.73
C VAL A 81 12.90 -2.63 -8.13
N ASN A 82 11.90 -3.45 -7.82
CA ASN A 82 11.92 -4.89 -8.08
C ASN A 82 10.84 -5.17 -9.12
N GLU A 83 11.24 -5.75 -10.25
CA GLU A 83 10.40 -6.01 -11.40
C GLU A 83 8.96 -6.37 -11.09
N VAL A 84 8.03 -5.85 -11.89
CA VAL A 84 6.60 -6.19 -11.78
C VAL A 84 6.41 -7.69 -12.04
N SER A 85 6.31 -8.48 -10.96
CA SER A 85 6.02 -9.91 -11.04
C SER A 85 4.59 -10.22 -10.60
N PHE A 86 4.02 -11.26 -11.21
CA PHE A 86 2.69 -11.75 -10.84
C PHE A 86 2.65 -12.21 -9.38
N ASP A 87 3.72 -12.83 -8.89
CA ASP A 87 3.82 -13.28 -7.50
C ASP A 87 3.79 -12.12 -6.50
N VAL A 88 4.47 -11.01 -6.80
CA VAL A 88 4.44 -9.80 -5.97
C VAL A 88 3.03 -9.20 -5.95
N PHE A 89 2.37 -9.12 -7.10
CA PHE A 89 0.99 -8.64 -7.19
C PHE A 89 0.05 -9.49 -6.31
N VAL A 90 0.10 -10.81 -6.48
CA VAL A 90 -0.72 -11.76 -5.72
C VAL A 90 -0.43 -11.66 -4.22
N ALA A 91 0.85 -11.62 -3.83
CA ALA A 91 1.24 -11.52 -2.44
C ALA A 91 0.70 -10.26 -1.76
N ILE A 92 0.76 -9.10 -2.44
CA ILE A 92 0.26 -7.83 -1.91
C ILE A 92 -1.26 -7.84 -1.78
N VAL A 93 -1.97 -8.28 -2.82
CA VAL A 93 -3.44 -8.30 -2.83
C VAL A 93 -3.98 -9.26 -1.78
N ILE A 94 -3.44 -10.49 -1.70
CA ILE A 94 -3.85 -11.47 -0.68
C ILE A 94 -3.55 -10.94 0.72
N SER A 95 -2.35 -10.40 0.96
CA SER A 95 -1.99 -9.86 2.28
C SER A 95 -2.89 -8.70 2.68
N ALA A 96 -3.19 -7.78 1.75
CA ALA A 96 -4.08 -6.65 1.98
C ALA A 96 -5.51 -7.11 2.32
N ILE A 97 -6.03 -8.13 1.63
CA ILE A 97 -7.34 -8.72 1.92
C ILE A 97 -7.33 -9.39 3.29
N VAL A 98 -6.36 -10.26 3.57
CA VAL A 98 -6.25 -10.99 4.85
C VAL A 98 -6.17 -10.01 6.02
N LEU A 99 -5.29 -9.00 5.95
CA LEU A 99 -5.15 -7.99 7.00
C LEU A 99 -6.43 -7.17 7.16
N SER A 100 -7.10 -6.80 6.06
CA SER A 100 -8.37 -6.07 6.12
C SER A 100 -9.49 -6.90 6.77
N GLN A 101 -9.57 -8.20 6.48
CA GLN A 101 -10.53 -9.10 7.10
C GLN A 101 -10.23 -9.28 8.59
N LEU A 102 -8.96 -9.50 8.96
CA LEU A 102 -8.54 -9.60 10.36
C LEU A 102 -8.92 -8.34 11.13
N ARG A 103 -8.67 -7.15 10.55
CA ARG A 103 -9.13 -5.89 11.13
C ARG A 103 -10.64 -5.89 11.35
N TYR A 104 -11.42 -6.26 10.34
CA TYR A 104 -12.87 -6.20 10.41
C TYR A 104 -13.43 -7.05 11.58
N TYR A 105 -12.89 -8.25 11.79
CA TYR A 105 -13.30 -9.13 12.89
C TYR A 105 -12.74 -8.70 14.26
N LEU A 106 -11.52 -8.17 14.29
CA LEU A 106 -10.81 -7.86 15.54
C LEU A 106 -10.97 -6.41 16.01
N LYS A 107 -11.52 -5.50 15.19
CA LYS A 107 -11.61 -4.05 15.51
C LYS A 107 -12.27 -3.74 16.86
N ASN A 108 -13.19 -4.58 17.34
CA ASN A 108 -13.86 -4.39 18.63
C ASN A 108 -13.04 -4.91 19.83
N ARG A 109 -12.00 -5.72 19.57
CA ARG A 109 -11.09 -6.30 20.57
C ARG A 109 -9.74 -5.59 20.62
N LEU A 110 -9.38 -4.88 19.55
CA LEU A 110 -8.11 -4.15 19.45
C LEU A 110 -8.20 -2.82 20.21
N LYS A 111 -7.14 -2.51 20.97
CA LYS A 111 -6.96 -1.19 21.59
C LYS A 111 -6.47 -0.21 20.53
N ASP A 112 -7.13 0.92 20.43
CA ASP A 112 -6.65 2.03 19.59
C ASP A 112 -5.54 2.77 20.32
N LEU A 113 -4.39 2.95 19.66
CA LEU A 113 -3.22 3.66 20.22
C LEU A 113 -3.18 5.14 19.85
N VAL A 114 -4.20 5.64 19.13
CA VAL A 114 -4.37 7.04 18.72
C VAL A 114 -5.66 7.61 19.30
#